data_AF-W1TZL6-F1
#
_entry.id   AF-W1TZL6-F1
#
_cell.length_a   1.000
_cell.length_b   1.000
_cell.length_c   1.000
_cell.angle_alpha   90.00
_cell.angle_beta   90.00
_cell.angle_gamma   90.00
#
_symmetry.space_group_name_H-M   'P 1'
#
loop_
_entity.id
_entity.type
_entity.pdbx_description
1 polymer ?
#
loop_
_entity_poly.entity_id
_entity_poly.type
_entity_poly.pdbx_seq_one_letter_code
_entity_poly.pdbx_strand_id
1 'polypeptide(L)'
;MTWYTARELDFQIADLAKTDPVWFSKGWKKKFALDLPDDTEDWHHTPQEAHKVVVTDIELLKDYLSVAVAATIAYLSEVNEDSLDDVVDENWTPAIKRGNRLVSIIDDAAMYSGQAIYAHRLLGREE
;
A
#
# COMPACT_ATOMS: atom_id res chain seq x y z
N MET A 1 9.00 1.90 4.34
CA MET A 1 8.75 1.98 2.88
C MET A 1 8.05 0.72 2.39
N THR A 2 8.67 -0.47 2.44
CA THR A 2 8.04 -1.72 1.97
C THR A 2 6.67 -2.01 2.60
N TRP A 3 6.52 -1.85 3.92
CA TRP A 3 5.23 -2.02 4.60
C TRP A 3 4.18 -1.02 4.10
N TYR A 4 4.55 0.27 3.98
CA TYR A 4 3.67 1.32 3.49
C TYR A 4 3.20 1.02 2.06
N THR A 5 4.12 0.72 1.13
CA THR A 5 3.77 0.36 -0.24
C THR A 5 2.85 -0.86 -0.31
N ALA A 6 3.09 -1.89 0.50
CA ALA A 6 2.21 -3.05 0.55
C ALA A 6 0.80 -2.68 1.07
N ARG A 7 0.74 -1.82 2.08
CA ARG A 7 -0.50 -1.39 2.72
C ARG A 7 -1.34 -0.46 1.84
N GLU A 8 -0.70 0.48 1.17
CA GLU A 8 -1.31 1.39 0.19
C GLU A 8 -1.95 0.59 -0.95
N LEU A 9 -1.19 -0.33 -1.58
CA LEU A 9 -1.70 -1.25 -2.60
C LEU A 9 -2.91 -2.02 -2.09
N ASP A 10 -2.77 -2.66 -0.92
CA ASP A 10 -3.80 -3.51 -0.32
C ASP A 10 -5.10 -2.74 -0.06
N PHE A 11 -5.04 -1.64 0.69
CA PHE A 11 -6.23 -0.91 1.11
C PHE A 11 -6.93 -0.23 -0.06
N GLN A 12 -6.17 0.41 -0.96
CA GLN A 12 -6.79 1.14 -2.07
C GLN A 12 -7.38 0.18 -3.12
N ILE A 13 -6.75 -0.96 -3.39
CA ILE A 13 -7.31 -1.98 -4.29
C ILE A 13 -8.53 -2.65 -3.66
N ALA A 14 -8.49 -2.98 -2.36
CA ALA A 14 -9.63 -3.55 -1.66
C ALA A 14 -10.85 -2.62 -1.68
N ASP A 15 -10.66 -1.31 -1.47
CA ASP A 15 -11.75 -0.34 -1.58
C ASP A 15 -12.32 -0.25 -3.02
N LEU A 16 -11.46 -0.24 -4.05
CA LEU A 16 -11.92 -0.26 -5.44
C LEU A 16 -12.68 -1.55 -5.80
N ALA A 17 -12.26 -2.68 -5.24
CA ALA A 17 -12.87 -4.00 -5.42
C ALA A 17 -14.08 -4.25 -4.50
N LYS A 18 -14.35 -3.37 -3.53
CA LYS A 18 -15.37 -3.54 -2.49
C LYS A 18 -15.21 -4.85 -1.71
N THR A 19 -13.95 -5.15 -1.34
CA THR A 19 -13.56 -6.31 -0.53
C THR A 19 -12.81 -5.87 0.72
N ASP A 20 -12.58 -6.82 1.65
CA ASP A 20 -11.74 -6.55 2.81
C ASP A 20 -10.25 -6.59 2.43
N PRO A 21 -9.43 -5.61 2.87
CA PRO A 21 -7.99 -5.65 2.71
C PRO A 21 -7.40 -6.97 3.20
N VAL A 22 -6.41 -7.50 2.49
CA VAL A 22 -5.67 -8.70 2.92
C VAL A 22 -5.06 -8.49 4.29
N TRP A 23 -4.75 -7.25 4.68
CA TRP A 23 -4.33 -6.86 6.02
C TRP A 23 -5.17 -7.53 7.12
N PHE A 24 -6.49 -7.52 6.92
CA PHE A 24 -7.47 -8.13 7.81
C PHE A 24 -7.81 -9.56 7.38
N SER A 25 -8.21 -9.76 6.11
CA SER A 25 -8.76 -11.04 5.65
C SER A 25 -7.74 -12.18 5.63
N LYS A 26 -6.44 -11.87 5.58
CA LYS A 26 -5.33 -12.85 5.66
C LYS A 26 -4.50 -12.74 6.95
N GLY A 27 -4.98 -11.95 7.92
CA GLY A 27 -4.41 -11.89 9.27
C GLY A 27 -3.05 -11.21 9.38
N TRP A 28 -2.65 -10.36 8.42
CA TRP A 28 -1.37 -9.65 8.48
C TRP A 28 -1.27 -8.71 9.68
N LYS A 29 -2.39 -8.08 10.09
CA LYS A 29 -2.46 -7.34 11.37
C LYS A 29 -1.79 -8.10 12.52
N LYS A 30 -2.21 -9.35 12.71
CA LYS A 30 -1.74 -10.21 13.81
C LYS A 30 -0.29 -10.63 13.62
N LYS A 31 0.15 -10.84 12.38
CA LYS A 31 1.53 -11.23 12.05
C LYS A 31 2.51 -10.08 12.29
N PHE A 32 2.13 -8.86 11.93
CA PHE A 32 2.93 -7.66 12.13
C PHE A 32 2.92 -7.16 13.57
N ALA A 33 1.76 -7.22 14.25
CA ALA A 33 1.60 -6.83 15.64
C ALA A 33 2.22 -5.46 16.00
N LEU A 34 2.08 -4.48 15.11
CA LEU A 34 2.63 -3.13 15.30
C LEU A 34 1.93 -2.43 16.46
N ASP A 35 2.67 -1.58 17.18
CA ASP A 35 2.13 -0.65 18.18
C ASP A 35 1.48 0.58 17.53
N LEU A 36 0.66 0.34 16.52
CA LEU A 36 -0.11 1.33 15.79
C LEU A 36 -1.57 0.87 15.71
N PRO A 37 -2.53 1.81 15.69
CA PRO A 37 -3.92 1.45 15.50
C PRO A 37 -4.14 0.92 14.07
N ASP A 38 -5.20 0.14 13.88
CA ASP A 38 -5.48 -0.50 12.59
C ASP A 38 -5.88 0.48 11.49
N ASP A 39 -6.46 1.62 11.88
CA ASP A 39 -6.85 2.75 11.05
C ASP A 39 -5.75 3.83 11.04
N THR A 40 -4.51 3.46 11.37
CA THR A 40 -3.38 4.38 11.28
C THR A 40 -3.28 4.97 9.86
N GLU A 41 -3.19 6.29 9.80
CA GLU A 41 -3.08 7.07 8.57
C GLU A 41 -1.60 7.16 8.17
N ASP A 42 -1.10 6.13 7.51
CA ASP A 42 0.32 5.97 7.16
C ASP A 42 0.83 7.00 6.15
N TRP A 43 -0.06 7.61 5.37
CA TRP A 43 0.21 8.78 4.55
C TRP A 43 0.44 10.07 5.38
N HIS A 44 0.12 10.05 6.69
CA HIS A 44 0.24 11.19 7.61
C HIS A 44 1.05 10.88 8.88
N HIS A 45 1.86 9.81 8.89
CA HIS A 45 2.65 9.46 10.07
C HIS A 45 3.61 10.57 10.51
N THR A 46 3.61 10.86 11.81
CA THR A 46 4.71 11.53 12.49
C THR A 46 5.98 10.67 12.48
N PRO A 47 7.17 11.25 12.68
CA PRO A 47 8.40 10.46 12.82
C PRO A 47 8.32 9.40 13.93
N GLN A 48 7.61 9.69 15.02
CA GLN A 48 7.41 8.78 16.14
C GLN A 48 6.54 7.58 15.74
N GLU A 49 5.47 7.80 14.98
CA GLU A 49 4.61 6.73 14.46
C GLU A 49 5.34 5.88 13.42
N ALA A 50 6.04 6.51 12.48
CA ALA A 50 6.86 5.81 11.49
C ALA A 50 7.92 4.91 12.14
N HIS A 51 8.49 5.32 13.27
CA HIS A 51 9.46 4.53 14.03
C HIS A 51 8.86 3.28 14.69
N LYS A 52 7.53 3.19 14.81
CA LYS A 52 6.85 1.98 15.32
C LYS A 52 6.70 0.89 14.26
N VAL A 53 6.89 1.21 12.98
CA VAL A 53 6.85 0.23 11.88
C VAL A 53 8.19 -0.51 11.82
N VAL A 54 8.36 -1.46 12.73
CA VAL A 54 9.56 -2.30 12.83
C VAL A 54 9.19 -3.78 12.73
N VAL A 55 10.03 -4.54 12.02
CA VAL A 55 9.90 -6.00 11.93
C VAL A 55 11.23 -6.65 12.30
N THR A 56 11.18 -7.85 12.85
CA THR A 56 12.36 -8.68 13.11
C THR A 56 12.67 -9.65 11.97
N ASP A 57 11.70 -9.89 11.09
CA ASP A 57 11.80 -10.79 9.95
C ASP A 57 11.50 -10.03 8.64
N ILE A 58 12.46 -10.02 7.73
CA ILE A 58 12.33 -9.35 6.42
C ILE A 58 11.40 -10.13 5.49
N GLU A 59 11.30 -11.46 5.64
CA GLU A 59 10.41 -12.26 4.81
C GLU A 59 8.94 -11.89 5.09
N LEU A 60 8.60 -11.48 6.32
CA LEU A 60 7.27 -10.95 6.63
C LEU A 60 6.90 -9.73 5.75
N LEU A 61 7.84 -8.82 5.50
CA LEU A 61 7.62 -7.67 4.62
C LEU A 61 7.47 -8.09 3.16
N LYS A 62 8.34 -8.99 2.69
CA LYS A 62 8.32 -9.50 1.31
C LYS A 62 7.02 -10.24 1.01
N ASP A 63 6.58 -11.10 1.92
CA ASP A 63 5.36 -11.87 1.74
C ASP A 63 4.13 -10.96 1.73
N TYR A 64 4.07 -9.96 2.62
CA TYR A 64 2.94 -9.02 2.62
C TYR A 64 2.88 -8.21 1.33
N LEU A 65 4.03 -7.67 0.88
CA LEU A 65 4.12 -6.97 -0.39
C LEU A 65 3.73 -7.89 -1.56
N SER A 66 4.22 -9.12 -1.58
CA SER A 66 3.89 -10.10 -2.64
C SER A 66 2.39 -10.36 -2.73
N VAL A 67 1.72 -10.51 -1.58
CA VAL A 67 0.26 -10.72 -1.54
C VAL A 67 -0.52 -9.48 -1.97
N ALA A 68 -0.09 -8.28 -1.57
CA ALA A 68 -0.71 -7.03 -2.00
C ALA A 68 -0.55 -6.80 -3.52
N VAL A 69 0.65 -7.05 -4.05
CA VAL A 69 0.93 -7.00 -5.50
C VAL A 69 0.10 -8.02 -6.25
N ALA A 70 -0.03 -9.25 -5.74
CA ALA A 70 -0.85 -10.28 -6.37
C ALA A 70 -2.35 -9.87 -6.43
N ALA A 71 -2.88 -9.27 -5.34
CA ALA A 71 -4.24 -8.73 -5.33
C ALA A 71 -4.41 -7.58 -6.33
N THR A 72 -3.42 -6.69 -6.42
CA THR A 72 -3.39 -5.59 -7.39
C THR A 72 -3.41 -6.10 -8.83
N ILE A 73 -2.56 -7.07 -9.16
CA ILE A 73 -2.50 -7.69 -10.50
C ILE A 73 -3.82 -8.39 -10.84
N ALA A 74 -4.39 -9.13 -9.88
CA ALA A 74 -5.68 -9.79 -10.06
C ALA A 74 -6.78 -8.77 -10.38
N TYR A 75 -6.86 -7.68 -9.60
CA TYR A 75 -7.82 -6.61 -9.86
C TYR A 75 -7.62 -5.97 -11.23
N LEU A 76 -6.39 -5.56 -11.57
CA LEU A 76 -6.08 -4.95 -12.87
C LEU A 76 -6.42 -5.87 -14.06
N SER A 77 -6.36 -7.19 -13.88
CA SER A 77 -6.69 -8.17 -14.93
C SER A 77 -8.19 -8.28 -15.21
N GLU A 78 -9.03 -7.78 -14.29
CA GLU A 78 -10.50 -7.85 -14.38
C GLU A 78 -11.15 -6.49 -14.66
N VAL A 79 -10.41 -5.38 -14.50
CA VAL A 79 -10.92 -4.02 -14.75
C VAL A 79 -11.24 -3.83 -16.23
N ASN A 80 -12.47 -3.40 -16.52
CA ASN A 80 -12.90 -2.98 -17.85
C ASN A 80 -12.55 -1.49 -18.10
N GLU A 81 -12.15 -1.16 -19.32
CA GLU A 81 -11.88 0.22 -19.77
C GLU A 81 -13.05 1.16 -19.48
N ASP A 82 -14.29 0.73 -19.71
CA ASP A 82 -15.49 1.55 -19.47
C ASP A 82 -15.65 1.94 -17.99
N SER A 83 -15.12 1.14 -17.07
CA SER A 83 -15.22 1.40 -15.61
C SER A 83 -14.14 2.36 -15.10
N LEU A 84 -13.17 2.74 -15.94
CA LEU A 84 -12.11 3.66 -15.54
C LEU A 84 -12.62 5.07 -15.26
N ASP A 85 -13.75 5.44 -15.86
CA ASP A 85 -14.40 6.74 -15.67
C ASP A 85 -15.35 6.81 -14.47
N ASP A 86 -15.59 5.69 -13.78
CA ASP A 86 -16.40 5.65 -12.56
C ASP A 86 -15.81 6.58 -11.49
N VAL A 87 -16.65 7.42 -10.90
CA VAL A 87 -16.26 8.24 -9.74
C VAL A 87 -16.14 7.33 -8.52
N VAL A 88 -14.97 7.32 -7.89
CA VAL A 88 -14.66 6.49 -6.71
C VAL A 88 -14.44 7.32 -5.45
N ASP A 89 -14.20 8.62 -5.59
CA ASP A 89 -14.06 9.54 -4.46
C ASP A 89 -14.54 10.94 -4.84
N GLU A 90 -15.65 11.37 -4.23
CA GLU A 90 -16.26 12.69 -4.44
C GLU A 90 -15.66 13.78 -3.54
N ASN A 91 -14.75 13.44 -2.62
CA ASN A 91 -14.18 14.39 -1.67
C ASN A 91 -13.06 15.26 -2.26
N TRP A 92 -12.75 15.09 -3.56
CA TRP A 92 -11.73 15.85 -4.29
C TRP A 92 -12.34 16.70 -5.40
N THR A 93 -11.61 17.74 -5.82
CA THR A 93 -11.99 18.59 -6.96
C THR A 93 -10.81 18.70 -7.94
N PRO A 94 -10.89 18.07 -9.14
CA PRO A 94 -12.01 17.23 -9.62
C PRO A 94 -12.15 15.93 -8.81
N ALA A 95 -13.36 15.35 -8.82
CA ALA A 95 -13.61 14.05 -8.20
C ALA A 95 -12.70 12.98 -8.81
N ILE A 96 -12.23 12.05 -7.97
CA ILE A 96 -11.29 11.01 -8.41
C ILE A 96 -12.07 9.91 -9.12
N LYS A 97 -11.64 9.59 -10.34
CA LYS A 97 -12.13 8.42 -11.07
C LYS A 97 -11.28 7.19 -10.79
N ARG A 98 -11.83 6.00 -11.03
CA ARG A 98 -11.11 4.72 -10.87
C ARG A 98 -9.76 4.72 -11.59
N GLY A 99 -9.72 5.19 -12.84
CA GLY A 99 -8.46 5.30 -13.60
C GLY A 99 -7.44 6.22 -12.95
N ASN A 100 -7.86 7.36 -12.39
CA ASN A 100 -6.96 8.26 -11.65
C ASN A 100 -6.40 7.57 -10.40
N ARG A 101 -7.26 6.87 -9.65
CA ARG A 101 -6.85 6.13 -8.46
C ARG A 101 -5.85 5.02 -8.80
N LEU A 102 -6.09 4.25 -9.86
CA LEU A 102 -5.17 3.20 -10.29
C LEU A 102 -3.80 3.75 -10.69
N VAL A 103 -3.75 4.86 -11.43
CA VAL A 103 -2.48 5.53 -11.74
C VAL A 103 -1.78 5.99 -10.46
N SER A 104 -2.53 6.60 -9.52
CA SER A 104 -1.98 7.06 -8.24
C SER A 104 -1.36 5.93 -7.42
N ILE A 105 -2.03 4.76 -7.37
CA ILE A 105 -1.54 3.59 -6.64
C ILE A 105 -0.20 3.11 -7.20
N ILE A 106 -0.10 3.02 -8.54
CA ILE A 106 1.12 2.54 -9.19
C ILE A 106 2.26 3.57 -9.10
N ASP A 107 1.94 4.86 -9.23
CA ASP A 107 2.92 5.95 -9.07
C ASP A 107 3.51 5.96 -7.67
N ASP A 108 2.68 5.86 -6.63
CA ASP A 108 3.12 5.79 -5.23
C ASP A 108 4.09 4.60 -5.03
N ALA A 109 3.66 3.39 -5.42
CA ALA A 109 4.49 2.20 -5.28
C ALA A 109 5.85 2.31 -5.99
N ALA A 110 5.85 2.85 -7.23
CA ALA A 110 7.08 3.06 -7.99
C ALA A 110 8.00 4.10 -7.32
N MET A 111 7.43 5.21 -6.86
CA MET A 111 8.16 6.31 -6.23
C MET A 111 8.83 5.87 -4.92
N TYR A 112 8.12 5.14 -4.05
CA TYR A 112 8.69 4.62 -2.79
C TYR A 112 9.73 3.52 -3.01
N SER A 113 9.70 2.79 -4.13
CA SER A 113 10.76 1.85 -4.48
C SER A 113 12.11 2.55 -4.67
N GLY A 114 12.11 3.75 -5.29
CA GLY A 114 13.30 4.57 -5.46
C GLY A 114 13.80 5.15 -4.13
N GLN A 115 12.88 5.61 -3.29
CA GLN A 115 13.23 6.12 -1.96
C GLN A 115 13.85 5.03 -1.07
N ALA A 116 13.41 3.77 -1.19
CA ALA A 116 13.98 2.66 -0.44
C ALA A 116 15.47 2.47 -0.78
N ILE A 117 15.85 2.59 -2.06
CA ILE A 117 17.26 2.54 -2.50
C ILE A 117 18.05 3.71 -1.92
N TYR A 118 17.48 4.92 -1.93
CA TYR A 118 18.14 6.09 -1.38
C TYR A 118 18.38 5.95 0.14
N ALA A 119 17.37 5.51 0.89
CA ALA A 119 17.48 5.26 2.33
C ALA A 119 18.51 4.16 2.64
N HIS A 120 18.54 3.08 1.85
CA HIS A 120 19.51 1.99 2.00
C HIS A 120 20.95 2.52 1.91
N ARG A 121 21.24 3.37 0.92
CA ARG A 121 22.55 3.98 0.72
C ARG A 121 22.93 4.93 1.86
N LEU A 122 22.00 5.76 2.31
CA LEU A 122 22.24 6.68 3.44
C LEU A 122 22.53 5.96 4.76
N LEU A 123 21.96 4.76 4.95
CA LEU A 123 22.23 3.93 6.12
C LEU A 123 23.60 3.22 6.06
N GLY A 124 24.39 3.44 5.00
CA GLY A 124 25.70 2.82 4.84
C GLY A 124 25.63 1.30 4.66
N ARG A 125 24.48 0.79 4.22
CA ARG A 125 24.33 -0.62 3.85
C ARG A 125 24.84 -0.76 2.42
N GLU A 126 26.11 -1.08 2.29
CA GLU A 126 26.70 -1.57 1.05
C GLU A 126 26.93 -3.08 1.21
N GLU A 127 26.33 -3.85 0.29
CA GLU A 127 26.20 -5.33 0.24
C GLU A 127 25.12 -5.96 1.13
#